data_AF-A0A935E5P4-F1
#
_entry.id   AF-A0A935E5P4-F1
#
_cell.length_a   1.000
_cell.length_b   1.000
_cell.length_c   1.000
_cell.angle_alpha   90.00
_cell.angle_beta   90.00
_cell.angle_gamma   90.00
#
_symmetry.space_group_name_H-M   'P 1'
#
loop_
_entity.id
_entity.type
_entity.pdbx_description
1 polymer ?
#
loop_
_entity_poly.entity_id
_entity_poly.type
_entity_poly.pdbx_seq_one_letter_code
_entity_poly.pdbx_strand_id
1 'polypeptide(L)' 'MKHTYCCPKCNNSEIAIIESGAFKGNLYNTVSFGLSTIYLTKYICTDCGYSENYVDDVKDLKKIKDKYIKPGQGSDFV' A
#
# COMPACT_ATOMS: atom_id res chain seq x y z
N MET A 1 1.52 9.34 -5.82
CA MET A 1 0.63 10.23 -5.03
C MET A 1 1.23 10.63 -3.68
N LYS A 2 1.76 9.70 -2.85
CA LYS A 2 2.34 10.07 -1.53
C LYS A 2 3.44 11.14 -1.59
N HIS A 3 4.31 11.06 -2.60
CA HIS A 3 5.47 11.96 -2.74
C HIS A 3 5.24 13.11 -3.73
N THR A 4 4.37 12.89 -4.72
CA THR A 4 4.14 13.84 -5.81
C THR A 4 2.91 14.71 -5.60
N TYR A 5 2.00 14.32 -4.69
CA TYR A 5 0.68 14.91 -4.48
C TYR A 5 -0.23 14.96 -5.72
N CYS A 6 0.20 14.35 -6.84
CA CYS A 6 -0.56 14.21 -8.07
C CYS A 6 -0.66 12.73 -8.49
N CYS A 7 -1.73 12.40 -9.19
CA CYS A 7 -1.97 11.09 -9.77
C CYS A 7 -1.01 10.83 -10.94
N PRO A 8 -0.23 9.73 -10.95
CA PRO A 8 0.71 9.45 -12.03
C PRO A 8 0.03 9.03 -13.35
N LYS A 9 -1.30 8.80 -13.36
CA LYS A 9 -2.05 8.37 -14.54
C LYS A 9 -2.71 9.53 -15.29
N CYS A 10 -3.31 10.47 -14.57
CA CYS A 10 -4.02 11.61 -15.19
C CYS A 10 -3.48 12.99 -14.74
N ASN A 11 -2.46 13.03 -13.88
CA ASN A 11 -1.84 14.24 -13.33
C ASN A 11 -2.77 15.14 -12.48
N ASN A 12 -3.99 14.69 -12.17
CA ASN A 12 -4.89 15.39 -11.26
C ASN A 12 -4.34 15.36 -9.82
N SER A 13 -4.56 16.43 -9.04
CA SER A 13 -4.17 16.60 -7.64
C SER A 13 -5.30 16.36 -6.63
N GLU A 14 -6.52 16.06 -7.08
CA GLU A 14 -7.62 15.67 -6.21
C GLU A 14 -7.47 14.21 -5.75
N ILE A 15 -6.85 14.04 -4.59
CA ILE A 15 -6.48 12.74 -4.02
C ILE A 15 -7.16 12.52 -2.67
N ALA A 16 -7.97 11.47 -2.57
CA ALA A 16 -8.48 10.98 -1.30
C ALA A 16 -7.42 10.11 -0.59
N ILE A 17 -7.22 10.34 0.71
CA ILE A 17 -6.29 9.59 1.56
C ILE A 17 -7.08 8.82 2.61
N ILE A 18 -6.93 7.50 2.61
CA ILE A 18 -7.49 6.59 3.61
C ILE A 18 -6.32 6.11 4.46
N GLU A 19 -6.21 6.66 5.67
CA GLU A 19 -5.11 6.36 6.59
C GLU A 19 -5.10 4.90 7.02
N SER A 20 -3.89 4.36 7.22
CA SER A 20 -3.70 3.02 7.77
C SER A 20 -4.32 2.89 9.16
N GLY A 21 -5.05 1.80 9.41
CA GLY A 21 -5.56 1.46 10.74
C GLY A 21 -6.92 0.78 10.69
N ALA A 22 -7.50 0.60 11.87
CA ALA A 22 -8.88 0.16 12.03
C ALA A 22 -9.72 1.37 12.45
N PHE A 23 -10.63 1.81 11.59
CA PHE A 23 -11.63 2.82 11.95
C PHE A 23 -12.97 2.14 12.19
N LYS A 24 -13.51 2.25 13.42
CA LYS A 24 -14.79 1.65 13.82
C LYS A 24 -14.94 0.15 13.50
N GLY A 25 -13.84 -0.60 13.62
CA GLY A 25 -13.84 -2.07 13.48
C GLY A 25 -13.78 -2.61 12.05
N ASN A 26 -13.75 -1.76 11.03
CA ASN A 26 -13.56 -2.20 9.65
C ASN A 26 -12.08 -2.09 9.25
N LEU A 27 -11.59 -3.15 8.59
CA LEU A 27 -10.26 -3.22 7.97
C LEU A 27 -10.44 -2.88 6.49
N TYR A 28 -9.99 -1.71 6.03
CA TYR A 28 -10.30 -1.25 4.67
C TYR A 28 -9.20 -1.58 3.66
N ASN A 29 -7.98 -1.85 4.14
CA ASN A 29 -6.83 -2.07 3.28
C ASN A 29 -5.68 -2.73 4.05
N THR A 30 -5.56 -4.05 3.95
CA THR A 30 -4.57 -4.82 4.72
C THR A 30 -3.92 -5.91 3.89
N VAL A 31 -2.68 -6.24 4.24
CA VAL A 31 -2.02 -7.50 3.83
C VAL A 31 -1.99 -8.41 5.03
N SER A 32 -2.70 -9.54 4.95
CA SER A 32 -2.77 -10.53 6.02
C SER A 32 -2.09 -11.83 5.62
N PHE A 33 -1.26 -12.37 6.52
CA PHE A 33 -0.64 -13.68 6.34
C PHE A 33 -0.39 -14.33 7.71
N GLY A 34 -0.88 -15.57 7.87
CA GLY A 34 -0.85 -16.25 9.16
C GLY A 34 -1.55 -15.41 10.23
N LEU A 35 -0.85 -15.16 11.34
CA LEU A 35 -1.32 -14.33 12.45
C LEU A 35 -0.92 -12.84 12.33
N SER A 36 -0.34 -12.44 11.20
CA SER A 36 0.07 -11.05 10.95
C SER A 36 -0.95 -10.34 10.07
N THR A 37 -1.31 -9.12 10.47
CA THR A 37 -2.09 -8.17 9.67
C THR A 37 -1.29 -6.87 9.58
N ILE A 38 -1.00 -6.44 8.36
CA ILE A 38 -0.30 -5.19 8.04
C ILE A 38 -1.32 -4.23 7.45
N TYR A 39 -1.38 -3.01 7.98
CA TYR A 39 -2.28 -1.97 7.50
C TYR A 39 -1.59 -1.14 6.42
N LEU A 40 -2.36 -0.72 5.43
CA LEU A 40 -1.88 0.06 4.30
C LEU A 40 -2.60 1.40 4.24
N THR A 41 -1.84 2.49 4.10
CA THR A 41 -2.42 3.78 3.71
C THR A 41 -2.74 3.74 2.22
N LYS A 42 -3.98 4.09 1.86
CA LYS A 42 -4.44 4.13 0.46
C LYS A 42 -4.58 5.57 -0.02
N TYR A 43 -3.99 5.86 -1.17
CA TYR A 43 -4.21 7.08 -1.92
C TYR A 43 -5.07 6.74 -3.12
N ILE A 44 -6.15 7.50 -3.37
CA ILE A 44 -7.06 7.29 -4.49
C ILE A 44 -7.24 8.61 -5.25
N CYS A 45 -6.94 8.61 -6.54
CA CYS A 45 -7.31 9.72 -7.41
C CYS A 45 -8.83 9.69 -7.64
N THR A 46 -9.53 10.75 -7.26
CA THR A 46 -11.00 10.82 -7.36
C THR A 46 -11.50 11.05 -8.78
N ASP A 47 -10.60 11.41 -9.69
CA ASP A 47 -10.89 11.67 -11.10
C ASP A 47 -10.78 10.40 -11.98
N CYS A 48 -9.63 9.71 -11.94
CA CYS A 48 -9.41 8.52 -12.79
C CYS A 48 -9.48 7.18 -12.03
N GLY A 49 -9.66 7.19 -10.71
CA GLY A 49 -9.78 5.98 -9.88
C GLY A 49 -8.47 5.24 -9.62
N TYR A 50 -7.34 5.68 -10.17
CA TYR A 50 -6.04 5.08 -9.88
C TYR A 50 -5.73 5.16 -8.37
N SER A 51 -5.19 4.07 -7.81
CA SER A 51 -4.86 4.00 -6.39
C SER A 51 -3.46 3.45 -6.14
N GLU A 52 -2.82 3.97 -5.09
CA GLU A 52 -1.53 3.52 -4.58
C GLU A 52 -1.69 3.14 -3.11
N ASN A 53 -0.99 2.09 -2.69
CA ASN A 53 -1.02 1.62 -1.32
C ASN A 53 0.40 1.65 -0.74
N TYR A 54 0.52 2.08 0.51
CA TYR A 54 1.80 2.22 1.20
C TYR A 54 1.79 1.47 2.53
N VAL A 55 2.87 0.72 2.80
CA VAL A 55 3.19 0.21 4.13
C VAL A 55 4.04 1.29 4.81
N ASP A 56 3.53 1.88 5.88
CA ASP A 56 4.20 3.01 6.54
C ASP A 56 5.19 2.57 7.63
N ASP A 57 5.01 1.40 8.25
CA ASP A 57 5.92 0.85 9.26
C ASP A 57 7.05 0.00 8.63
N VAL A 58 8.29 0.39 8.90
CA VAL A 58 9.50 -0.34 8.48
C VAL A 58 9.54 -1.78 9.00
N LYS A 59 8.98 -2.05 10.18
CA LYS A 59 8.88 -3.41 10.74
C LYS A 59 7.97 -4.29 9.89
N ASP A 60 6.88 -3.74 9.37
CA ASP A 60 5.95 -4.45 8.52
C ASP A 60 6.53 -4.69 7.11
N LEU A 61 7.30 -3.74 6.58
CA LEU A 61 8.12 -3.95 5.37
C LEU A 61 9.08 -5.13 5.55
N LYS A 62 9.73 -5.26 6.71
CA LYS A 62 10.58 -6.41 7.02
C LYS A 62 9.79 -7.72 7.01
N LYS A 63 8.60 -7.77 7.63
CA LYS A 63 7.76 -8.98 7.62
C LYS A 63 7.36 -9.39 6.19
N ILE A 64 7.02 -8.41 5.34
CA ILE A 64 6.71 -8.67 3.92
C ILE A 64 7.93 -9.25 3.20
N LYS A 65 9.11 -8.65 3.38
CA LYS A 65 10.36 -9.14 2.79
C LYS A 65 10.64 -10.58 3.23
N ASP A 66 10.59 -10.85 4.53
CA ASP A 66 10.85 -12.19 5.09
C ASP A 66 9.84 -13.23 4.59
N LYS A 67 8.59 -12.83 4.32
CA LYS A 67 7.51 -13.72 3.88
C LYS A 67 7.50 -14.00 2.37
N TYR A 68 7.72 -12.97 1.56
CA TYR A 68 7.43 -13.00 0.12
C TYR A 68 8.69 -12.91 -0.76
N ILE A 69 9.83 -12.49 -0.22
CA ILE A 69 11.10 -12.47 -0.95
C ILE A 69 11.95 -13.65 -0.49
N LYS A 70 12.10 -14.68 -1.34
CA LYS A 70 13.00 -15.80 -1.09
C LYS A 70 14.37 -15.57 -1.75
N PRO A 71 15.47 -16.09 -1.18
CA PRO A 71 16.77 -16.10 -1.85
C PRO A 71 16.64 -16.79 -3.22
N GLY A 72 17.06 -16.10 -4.29
CA GLY A 72 17.01 -16.61 -5.66
C GLY A 72 15.79 -16.21 -6.50
N GLN A 73 14.76 -15.56 -5.94
CA GLN A 73 13.58 -15.07 -6.69
C GLN A 73 13.72 -13.64 -7.23
N GLY A 74 14.93 -13.09 -7.26
CA GLY A 74 15.18 -11.67 -7.53
C GLY A 74 15.27 -11.26 -9.01
N SER A 75 15.18 -12.17 -9.98
CA SER A 75 15.49 -11.85 -11.39
C SER A 75 14.48 -12.30 -12.44
N ASP A 76 13.48 -13.12 -12.11
CA ASP A 76 12.75 -13.86 -13.17
C ASP A 76 11.38 -13.25 -13.51
N PHE A 77 11.17 -11.97 -13.21
CA PHE A 77 10.03 -11.21 -13.70
C PHE A 77 10.53 -10.01 -14.53
N VAL A 78 11.17 -10.31 -15.67
CA VAL A 78 11.30 -9.42 -16.82
C VAL A 78 10.82 -10.17 -18.05
#